data_AF-A0ABD6C4W4-F1
#
_entry.id   AF-A0ABD6C4W4-F1
#
_cell.length_a   1.000
_cell.length_b   1.000
_cell.length_c   1.000
_cell.angle_alpha   90.00
_cell.angle_beta   90.00
_cell.angle_gamma   90.00
#
_symmetry.space_group_name_H-M   'P 1'
#
loop_
_entity.id
_entity.type
_entity.pdbx_description
1 polymer ?
#
loop_
_entity_poly.entity_id
_entity_poly.type
_entity_poly.pdbx_seq_one_letter_code
_entity_poly.pdbx_strand_id
1 'polypeptide(L)'
;MKRRSFLLGSTGIAGLSGCLGIQSGNESGNIRPEGNPTDAPNEFVCESSEFNRHLKPYDSDNLRWGDTDEESLRVDGLSFNYGETAEISLHANERGTSDSFNFEIYTENGWRDVRGVVDDSKIGYTDELVNGGFTWELELTEEGIISASNDTIPLEVCPDLVSGRYRFIFWGLIGDGSVAVSFDIDV
;
A
#
# COMPACT_ATOMS: atom_id res chain seq x y z
N MET A 1 -75.45 17.39 15.81
CA MET A 1 -74.59 16.19 15.63
C MET A 1 -73.35 16.59 14.83
N LYS A 2 -72.29 15.77 14.91
CA LYS A 2 -70.85 16.08 14.74
C LYS A 2 -70.42 16.71 13.39
N ARG A 3 -69.35 17.52 13.52
CA ARG A 3 -68.52 18.22 12.51
C ARG A 3 -67.92 17.29 11.44
N ARG A 4 -67.57 17.83 10.26
CA ARG A 4 -66.17 17.88 9.73
C ARG A 4 -66.06 18.49 8.32
N SER A 5 -65.24 19.54 8.26
CA SER A 5 -64.72 20.20 7.04
C SER A 5 -63.64 19.32 6.38
N PHE A 6 -63.63 19.25 5.05
CA PHE A 6 -62.58 18.62 4.27
C PHE A 6 -61.56 19.68 3.83
N LEU A 7 -60.30 19.49 4.24
CA LEU A 7 -59.11 20.19 3.76
C LEU A 7 -58.48 19.34 2.64
N LEU A 8 -58.25 19.95 1.48
CA LEU A 8 -57.45 19.44 0.38
C LEU A 8 -56.30 20.43 0.17
N GLY A 9 -55.06 19.96 0.14
CA GLY A 9 -53.92 20.83 -0.19
C GLY A 9 -52.54 20.25 0.10
N SER A 10 -52.13 19.28 -0.72
CA SER A 10 -50.75 19.01 -1.18
C SER A 10 -49.61 18.91 -0.14
N THR A 11 -49.24 17.67 0.19
CA THR A 11 -47.92 17.31 0.71
C THR A 11 -46.96 17.14 -0.47
N GLY A 12 -45.98 18.04 -0.60
CA GLY A 12 -44.83 17.83 -1.49
C GLY A 12 -43.85 16.84 -0.85
N ILE A 13 -43.64 15.71 -1.51
CA ILE A 13 -42.61 14.73 -1.19
C ILE A 13 -41.32 15.20 -1.87
N ALA A 14 -40.35 15.70 -1.10
CA ALA A 14 -38.97 15.79 -1.58
C ALA A 14 -38.30 14.44 -1.31
N GLY A 15 -38.21 13.61 -2.34
CA GLY A 15 -37.43 12.37 -2.31
C GLY A 15 -35.95 12.72 -2.40
N LEU A 16 -35.21 12.47 -1.31
CA LEU A 16 -33.76 12.33 -1.37
C LEU A 16 -33.46 10.87 -1.65
N SER A 17 -33.32 10.52 -2.92
CA SER A 17 -32.64 9.31 -3.37
C SER A 17 -31.18 9.62 -3.65
N GLY A 18 -30.29 8.75 -3.15
CA GLY A 18 -28.86 8.68 -3.50
C GLY A 18 -27.95 9.20 -2.40
N CYS A 19 -27.03 8.43 -1.79
CA CYS A 19 -26.61 7.05 -2.01
C CYS A 19 -26.29 6.46 -0.63
N LEU A 20 -26.97 5.39 -0.22
CA LEU A 20 -26.42 4.48 0.78
C LEU A 20 -25.33 3.67 0.07
N GLY A 21 -24.13 4.24 0.02
CA GLY A 21 -22.93 3.44 -0.24
C GLY A 21 -22.85 2.41 0.89
N ILE A 22 -22.78 1.14 0.49
CA ILE A 22 -22.55 0.04 1.42
C ILE A 22 -21.22 0.35 2.13
N GLN A 23 -21.27 0.59 3.44
CA GLN A 23 -20.07 0.59 4.27
C GLN A 23 -19.53 -0.85 4.26
N SER A 24 -18.64 -1.16 3.32
CA SER A 24 -17.58 -2.12 3.61
C SER A 24 -16.81 -1.57 4.81
N GLY A 25 -16.31 -2.46 5.68
CA GLY A 25 -15.78 -2.12 7.00
C GLY A 25 -14.93 -0.86 6.98
N ASN A 26 -15.21 0.07 7.89
CA ASN A 26 -14.44 1.29 8.07
C ASN A 26 -13.06 0.94 8.64
N GLU A 27 -12.19 0.41 7.79
CA GLU A 27 -10.76 0.25 8.06
C GLU A 27 -10.17 1.65 8.20
N SER A 28 -9.83 2.02 9.43
CA SER A 28 -9.19 3.29 9.72
C SER A 28 -7.80 3.34 9.08
N GLY A 29 -7.47 4.45 8.42
CA GLY A 29 -6.16 4.70 7.84
C GLY A 29 -6.27 5.32 6.45
N ASN A 30 -5.12 5.49 5.81
CA ASN A 30 -4.98 6.15 4.52
C ASN A 30 -4.54 5.17 3.44
N ILE A 31 -4.72 5.57 2.17
CA ILE A 31 -4.34 4.76 1.00
C ILE A 31 -3.20 5.42 0.23
N ARG A 32 -3.37 6.69 -0.15
CA ARG A 32 -2.36 7.44 -0.90
C ARG A 32 -2.60 8.96 -0.87
N PRO A 33 -1.56 9.79 -1.08
CA PRO A 33 -1.75 11.19 -1.37
C PRO A 33 -2.53 11.38 -2.68
N GLU A 34 -3.25 12.48 -2.78
CA GLU A 34 -3.94 12.88 -4.00
C GLU A 34 -2.95 13.39 -5.07
N GLY A 35 -3.24 13.09 -6.33
CA GLY A 35 -2.43 13.53 -7.47
C GLY A 35 -1.09 12.80 -7.61
N ASN A 36 -0.30 13.22 -8.61
CA ASN A 36 1.04 12.69 -8.86
C ASN A 36 2.09 13.46 -8.04
N PRO A 37 3.21 12.83 -7.65
CA PRO A 37 4.31 13.54 -7.01
C PRO A 37 4.89 14.61 -7.93
N THR A 38 5.16 15.79 -7.39
CA THR A 38 5.68 16.95 -8.15
C THR A 38 7.19 16.94 -8.29
N ASP A 39 7.89 16.28 -7.36
CA ASP A 39 9.35 16.33 -7.22
C ASP A 39 9.94 14.92 -7.30
N ALA A 40 9.44 14.12 -8.26
CA ALA A 40 9.94 12.77 -8.47
C ALA A 40 11.40 12.81 -8.97
N PRO A 41 12.31 12.01 -8.39
CA PRO A 41 13.66 11.88 -8.92
C PRO A 41 13.62 11.32 -10.35
N ASN A 42 14.53 11.81 -11.21
CA ASN A 42 14.65 11.33 -12.59
C ASN A 42 14.95 9.82 -12.62
N GLU A 43 15.90 9.39 -11.79
CA GLU A 43 16.33 8.00 -11.70
C GLU A 43 16.67 7.59 -10.25
N PHE A 44 16.62 6.29 -9.99
CA PHE A 44 17.01 5.67 -8.72
C PHE A 44 17.96 4.50 -9.01
N VAL A 45 19.24 4.84 -9.19
CA VAL A 45 20.28 3.95 -9.73
C VAL A 45 21.32 3.68 -8.66
N CYS A 46 21.55 2.39 -8.38
CA CYS A 46 22.66 1.96 -7.54
C CYS A 46 23.95 2.06 -8.34
N GLU A 47 25.01 2.64 -7.77
CA GLU A 47 26.31 2.76 -8.46
C GLU A 47 27.01 1.39 -8.63
N SER A 48 26.72 0.43 -7.76
CA SER A 48 27.26 -0.92 -7.87
C SER A 48 26.61 -1.68 -9.03
N SER A 49 27.43 -2.10 -10.00
CA SER A 49 26.99 -2.97 -11.09
C SER A 49 26.64 -4.39 -10.64
N GLU A 50 27.04 -4.77 -9.43
CA GLU A 50 26.75 -6.08 -8.83
C GLU A 50 25.42 -6.09 -8.07
N PHE A 51 24.76 -4.93 -7.96
CA PHE A 51 23.46 -4.81 -7.30
C PHE A 51 22.33 -5.27 -8.22
N ASN A 52 21.70 -6.37 -7.83
CA ASN A 52 20.52 -6.93 -8.48
C ASN A 52 19.27 -6.50 -7.72
N ARG A 53 18.54 -5.55 -8.29
CA ARG A 53 17.34 -5.00 -7.66
C ARG A 53 16.26 -6.06 -7.49
N HIS A 54 15.57 -6.01 -6.35
CA HIS A 54 14.48 -6.90 -6.02
C HIS A 54 13.42 -6.92 -7.12
N LEU A 55 13.02 -8.12 -7.53
CA LEU A 55 12.05 -8.30 -8.61
C LEU A 55 10.64 -7.89 -8.17
N LYS A 56 9.77 -7.72 -9.15
CA LYS A 56 8.33 -7.48 -8.94
C LYS A 56 7.58 -8.78 -9.22
N PRO A 57 7.29 -9.63 -8.21
CA PRO A 57 6.58 -10.89 -8.40
C PRO A 57 5.07 -10.70 -8.62
N TYR A 58 4.62 -9.48 -8.93
CA TYR A 58 3.23 -9.13 -9.13
C TYR A 58 3.03 -8.45 -10.50
N ASP A 59 1.82 -8.58 -11.05
CA ASP A 59 1.41 -7.84 -12.24
C ASP A 59 0.94 -6.43 -11.85
N SER A 60 1.55 -5.40 -12.45
CA SER A 60 1.18 -4.01 -12.19
C SER A 60 -0.22 -3.66 -12.70
N ASP A 61 -0.74 -4.39 -13.69
CA ASP A 61 -2.10 -4.19 -14.20
C ASP A 61 -3.17 -4.71 -13.21
N ASN A 62 -2.80 -5.65 -12.34
CA ASN A 62 -3.66 -6.19 -11.30
C ASN A 62 -3.52 -5.48 -9.95
N LEU A 63 -2.56 -4.57 -9.81
CA LEU A 63 -2.30 -3.87 -8.56
C LEU A 63 -3.47 -2.95 -8.17
N ARG A 64 -4.03 -3.18 -6.98
CA ARG A 64 -5.11 -2.37 -6.40
C ARG A 64 -4.57 -1.42 -5.34
N TRP A 65 -5.19 -0.26 -5.24
CA TRP A 65 -4.87 0.72 -4.18
C TRP A 65 -5.82 0.52 -3.02
N GLY A 66 -5.27 0.20 -1.86
CA GLY A 66 -6.00 0.08 -0.61
C GLY A 66 -6.90 -1.15 -0.51
N ASP A 67 -7.72 -1.46 -1.51
CA ASP A 67 -8.80 -2.46 -1.34
C ASP A 67 -8.88 -3.44 -2.53
N THR A 68 -9.16 -4.70 -2.21
CA THR A 68 -9.76 -5.69 -3.10
C THR A 68 -11.24 -5.90 -2.73
N ASP A 69 -11.84 -7.01 -3.16
CA ASP A 69 -13.18 -7.40 -2.73
C ASP A 69 -13.21 -7.96 -1.29
N GLU A 70 -12.11 -8.55 -0.82
CA GLU A 70 -12.03 -9.27 0.47
C GLU A 70 -10.92 -8.78 1.41
N GLU A 71 -9.94 -8.04 0.89
CA GLU A 71 -8.76 -7.59 1.62
C GLU A 71 -8.59 -6.07 1.52
N SER A 72 -7.89 -5.52 2.50
CA SER A 72 -7.61 -4.10 2.57
C SER A 72 -6.28 -3.80 3.23
N LEU A 73 -5.58 -2.79 2.71
CA LEU A 73 -4.28 -2.32 3.16
C LEU A 73 -4.39 -0.83 3.47
N ARG A 74 -3.87 -0.41 4.62
CA ARG A 74 -3.89 0.96 5.12
C ARG A 74 -2.53 1.38 5.66
N VAL A 75 -2.26 2.68 5.60
CA VAL A 75 -1.13 3.32 6.26
C VAL A 75 -1.62 4.44 7.19
N ASP A 76 -1.00 4.60 8.34
CA ASP A 76 -1.39 5.57 9.38
C ASP A 76 -1.17 7.04 8.96
N GLY A 77 -0.17 7.30 8.13
CA GLY A 77 0.16 8.62 7.59
C GLY A 77 0.38 8.62 6.07
N LEU A 78 0.36 9.82 5.47
CA LEU A 78 0.63 10.02 4.04
C LEU A 78 1.91 10.82 3.76
N SER A 79 2.57 11.30 4.80
CA SER A 79 3.80 12.06 4.74
C SER A 79 4.59 11.75 5.99
N PHE A 80 5.86 11.42 5.81
CA PHE A 80 6.78 11.08 6.88
C PHE A 80 8.13 11.75 6.65
N ASN A 81 8.89 11.90 7.72
CA ASN A 81 10.30 12.25 7.66
C ASN A 81 11.16 10.97 7.72
N TYR A 82 12.36 11.02 7.17
CA TYR A 82 13.37 9.97 7.34
C TYR A 82 13.56 9.64 8.83
N GLY A 83 13.59 8.35 9.16
CA GLY A 83 13.67 7.88 10.54
C GLY A 83 12.35 7.80 11.31
N GLU A 84 11.23 8.30 10.75
CA GLU A 84 9.91 8.02 11.32
C GLU A 84 9.46 6.58 11.01
N THR A 85 8.47 6.10 11.75
CA THR A 85 7.88 4.78 11.57
C THR A 85 6.51 4.91 10.92
N ALA A 86 6.31 4.22 9.80
CA ALA A 86 5.00 4.05 9.18
C ALA A 86 4.33 2.77 9.72
N GLU A 87 3.11 2.88 10.24
CA GLU A 87 2.30 1.72 10.59
C GLU A 87 1.44 1.33 9.38
N ILE A 88 1.69 0.14 8.85
CA ILE A 88 0.97 -0.40 7.70
C ILE A 88 0.17 -1.60 8.17
N SER A 89 -1.14 -1.59 7.93
CA SER A 89 -2.05 -2.65 8.37
C SER A 89 -2.74 -3.29 7.17
N LEU A 90 -2.61 -4.62 7.06
CA LEU A 90 -3.32 -5.47 6.13
C LEU A 90 -4.43 -6.21 6.88
N HIS A 91 -5.65 -6.13 6.37
CA HIS A 91 -6.74 -7.04 6.70
C HIS A 91 -6.92 -8.06 5.58
N ALA A 92 -6.88 -9.34 5.95
CA ALA A 92 -7.05 -10.47 5.05
C ALA A 92 -7.43 -11.72 5.85
N ASN A 93 -8.04 -12.70 5.18
CA ASN A 93 -8.42 -13.98 5.80
C ASN A 93 -7.29 -15.01 5.73
N GLU A 94 -6.83 -15.34 4.53
CA GLU A 94 -5.75 -16.30 4.25
C GLU A 94 -4.86 -15.70 3.15
N ARG A 95 -3.55 -15.66 3.39
CA ARG A 95 -2.57 -15.00 2.51
C ARG A 95 -1.14 -15.47 2.79
N GLY A 96 -0.21 -15.12 1.91
CA GLY A 96 1.23 -15.36 2.02
C GLY A 96 1.87 -14.74 3.26
N THR A 97 3.14 -15.00 3.49
CA THR A 97 3.89 -14.53 4.67
C THR A 97 4.16 -13.01 4.66
N SER A 98 4.52 -12.43 5.81
CA SER A 98 4.66 -10.97 5.98
C SER A 98 5.82 -10.36 5.21
N ASP A 99 6.74 -11.18 4.73
CA ASP A 99 7.85 -10.82 3.84
C ASP A 99 7.42 -10.70 2.37
N SER A 100 6.17 -11.03 2.04
CA SER A 100 5.61 -10.97 0.69
C SER A 100 5.25 -9.54 0.26
N PHE A 101 6.21 -8.62 0.35
CA PHE A 101 6.02 -7.22 -0.01
C PHE A 101 7.15 -6.64 -0.85
N ASN A 102 6.80 -5.59 -1.61
CA ASN A 102 7.73 -4.67 -2.27
C ASN A 102 7.68 -3.30 -1.60
N PHE A 103 8.82 -2.60 -1.56
CA PHE A 103 8.91 -1.21 -1.11
C PHE A 103 9.56 -0.38 -2.21
N GLU A 104 8.78 0.46 -2.87
CA GLU A 104 9.17 1.07 -4.14
C GLU A 104 9.09 2.59 -4.12
N ILE A 105 10.05 3.24 -4.77
CA ILE A 105 10.05 4.68 -5.04
C ILE A 105 9.49 4.99 -6.43
N TYR A 106 8.74 6.08 -6.56
CA TYR A 106 8.31 6.61 -7.85
C TYR A 106 9.40 7.50 -8.44
N THR A 107 9.82 7.18 -9.67
CA THR A 107 10.75 7.99 -10.46
C THR A 107 10.05 8.49 -11.73
N GLU A 108 10.67 9.42 -12.46
CA GLU A 108 10.17 9.81 -13.79
C GLU A 108 10.06 8.61 -14.77
N ASN A 109 10.83 7.54 -14.53
CA ASN A 109 10.81 6.30 -15.30
C ASN A 109 9.87 5.22 -14.71
N GLY A 110 9.06 5.58 -13.71
CA GLY A 110 8.11 4.69 -13.04
C GLY A 110 8.62 4.15 -11.70
N TRP A 111 7.90 3.16 -11.18
CA TRP A 111 8.15 2.61 -9.85
C TRP A 111 9.31 1.63 -9.82
N ARG A 112 10.13 1.69 -8.76
CA ARG A 112 11.32 0.85 -8.61
C ARG A 112 11.51 0.43 -7.15
N ASP A 113 11.65 -0.88 -6.87
CA ASP A 113 11.90 -1.35 -5.51
C ASP A 113 13.24 -0.80 -5.01
N VAL A 114 13.30 -0.32 -3.77
CA VAL A 114 14.53 0.29 -3.24
C VAL A 114 15.56 -0.77 -2.85
N ARG A 115 15.09 -2.00 -2.58
CA ARG A 115 15.89 -3.12 -2.12
C ARG A 115 16.41 -3.94 -3.28
N GLY A 116 17.44 -4.72 -2.99
CA GLY A 116 18.03 -5.70 -3.89
C GLY A 116 19.04 -6.54 -3.14
N VAL A 117 19.77 -7.35 -3.88
CA VAL A 117 20.86 -8.16 -3.35
C VAL A 117 22.14 -7.84 -4.10
N VAL A 118 23.27 -8.02 -3.44
CA VAL A 118 24.58 -8.03 -4.09
C VAL A 118 24.88 -9.46 -4.56
N ASP A 119 25.60 -9.57 -5.67
CA ASP A 119 26.01 -10.82 -6.31
C ASP A 119 24.82 -11.66 -6.85
N ASP A 120 25.07 -12.94 -7.12
CA ASP A 120 24.12 -13.92 -7.66
C ASP A 120 23.14 -14.48 -6.59
N SER A 121 22.98 -13.78 -5.46
CA SER A 121 22.07 -14.17 -4.40
C SER A 121 20.64 -14.26 -4.95
N LYS A 122 19.94 -15.35 -4.65
CA LYS A 122 18.55 -15.53 -5.09
C LYS A 122 17.61 -15.12 -3.98
N ILE A 123 16.71 -14.20 -4.32
CA ILE A 123 15.57 -13.86 -3.48
C ILE A 123 14.52 -14.94 -3.73
N GLY A 124 14.26 -15.76 -2.71
CA GLY A 124 13.27 -16.82 -2.77
C GLY A 124 12.20 -16.62 -1.70
N TYR A 125 10.96 -16.90 -2.06
CA TYR A 125 9.82 -16.82 -1.16
C TYR A 125 9.17 -18.18 -1.01
N THR A 126 8.55 -18.41 0.14
CA THR A 126 7.77 -19.62 0.39
C THR A 126 6.35 -19.42 -0.10
N ASP A 127 5.77 -20.43 -0.75
CA ASP A 127 4.34 -20.48 -1.07
C ASP A 127 3.47 -20.82 0.17
N GLU A 128 3.93 -20.43 1.36
CA GLU A 128 3.24 -20.69 2.63
C GLU A 128 2.05 -19.75 2.78
N LEU A 129 0.88 -20.31 3.08
CA LEU A 129 -0.31 -19.56 3.43
C LEU A 129 -0.49 -19.56 4.94
N VAL A 130 -0.78 -18.39 5.50
CA VAL A 130 -1.15 -18.26 6.90
C VAL A 130 -2.40 -17.37 7.05
N ASN A 131 -3.05 -17.47 8.21
CA ASN A 131 -4.34 -16.83 8.47
C ASN A 131 -4.18 -15.42 9.07
N GLY A 132 -5.13 -14.55 8.75
CA GLY A 132 -5.29 -13.22 9.32
C GLY A 132 -4.51 -12.13 8.59
N GLY A 133 -4.66 -10.90 9.08
CA GLY A 133 -3.94 -9.73 8.61
C GLY A 133 -2.49 -9.66 9.10
N PHE A 134 -1.85 -8.52 8.86
CA PHE A 134 -0.55 -8.14 9.41
C PHE A 134 -0.56 -6.67 9.79
N THR A 135 0.28 -6.31 10.76
CA THR A 135 0.68 -4.92 10.98
C THR A 135 2.20 -4.86 10.91
N TRP A 136 2.73 -4.01 10.04
CA TRP A 136 4.15 -3.68 9.96
C TRP A 136 4.38 -2.33 10.62
N GLU A 137 5.38 -2.27 11.51
CA GLU A 137 5.96 -1.02 12.01
C GLU A 137 7.26 -0.78 11.24
N LEU A 138 7.16 -0.06 10.11
CA LEU A 138 8.27 0.12 9.19
C LEU A 138 9.01 1.42 9.51
N GLU A 139 10.18 1.32 10.13
CA GLU A 139 11.08 2.48 10.27
C GLU A 139 11.62 2.86 8.88
N LEU A 140 11.45 4.14 8.51
CA LEU A 140 11.78 4.69 7.20
C LEU A 140 13.25 5.08 7.15
N THR A 141 14.09 4.06 7.30
CA THR A 141 15.55 4.06 7.16
C THR A 141 15.95 2.83 6.34
N GLU A 142 17.18 2.81 5.83
CA GLU A 142 17.70 1.65 5.11
C GLU A 142 17.64 0.39 5.98
N GLU A 143 18.10 0.49 7.24
CA GLU A 143 18.08 -0.61 8.20
C GLU A 143 16.66 -1.04 8.55
N GLY A 144 15.76 -0.09 8.82
CA GLY A 144 14.35 -0.35 9.12
C GLY A 144 13.64 -1.14 8.02
N ILE A 145 13.85 -0.73 6.77
CA ILE A 145 13.28 -1.41 5.59
C ILE A 145 13.83 -2.84 5.41
N ILE A 146 15.12 -3.05 5.66
CA ILE A 146 15.71 -4.40 5.60
C ILE A 146 15.21 -5.27 6.76
N SER A 147 15.12 -4.72 7.98
CA SER A 147 14.67 -5.45 9.16
C SER A 147 13.22 -5.95 9.07
N ALA A 148 12.37 -5.23 8.32
CA ALA A 148 11.00 -5.65 8.03
C ALA A 148 10.90 -6.77 6.98
N SER A 149 12.00 -7.05 6.27
CA SER A 149 12.08 -8.06 5.19
C SER A 149 12.49 -9.44 5.73
N ASN A 150 12.56 -10.43 4.84
CA ASN A 150 13.02 -11.78 5.19
C ASN A 150 14.51 -11.77 5.56
N ASP A 151 14.84 -12.18 6.80
CA ASP A 151 16.19 -12.20 7.35
C ASP A 151 17.11 -13.26 6.74
N THR A 152 16.54 -14.24 6.02
CA THR A 152 17.31 -15.27 5.31
C THR A 152 17.88 -14.80 3.98
N ILE A 153 17.44 -13.63 3.49
CA ILE A 153 17.87 -13.03 2.23
C ILE A 153 18.73 -11.81 2.57
N PRO A 154 19.97 -11.71 2.05
CA PRO A 154 20.86 -10.58 2.33
C PRO A 154 20.45 -9.36 1.50
N LEU A 155 19.28 -8.79 1.79
CA LEU A 155 18.77 -7.61 1.12
C LEU A 155 19.53 -6.36 1.58
N GLU A 156 19.77 -5.46 0.64
CA GLU A 156 20.34 -4.13 0.85
C GLU A 156 19.47 -3.07 0.17
N VAL A 157 19.41 -1.86 0.73
CA VAL A 157 18.82 -0.69 0.07
C VAL A 157 19.91 -0.02 -0.75
N CYS A 158 19.64 0.25 -2.04
CA CYS A 158 20.58 1.00 -2.87
C CYS A 158 19.88 1.76 -4.03
N PRO A 159 20.25 3.04 -4.26
CA PRO A 159 21.02 3.92 -3.36
C PRO A 159 20.25 4.19 -2.05
N ASP A 160 20.83 5.00 -1.15
CA ASP A 160 20.15 5.49 0.05
C ASP A 160 18.80 6.15 -0.31
N LEU A 161 17.89 6.18 0.66
CA LEU A 161 16.59 6.82 0.48
C LEU A 161 16.77 8.31 0.13
N VAL A 162 15.86 8.80 -0.72
CA VAL A 162 15.78 10.21 -1.12
C VAL A 162 14.37 10.73 -0.90
N SER A 163 14.19 12.05 -0.77
CA SER A 163 12.84 12.62 -0.70
C SER A 163 12.03 12.22 -1.94
N GLY A 164 10.78 11.81 -1.73
CA GLY A 164 9.92 11.39 -2.83
C GLY A 164 8.73 10.55 -2.41
N ARG A 165 8.00 10.05 -3.41
CA ARG A 165 6.83 9.19 -3.19
C ARG A 165 7.23 7.73 -3.18
N TYR A 166 6.85 7.05 -2.11
CA TYR A 166 7.06 5.62 -1.91
C TYR A 166 5.73 4.88 -1.89
N ARG A 167 5.79 3.58 -2.15
CA ARG A 167 4.66 2.68 -1.96
C ARG A 167 5.11 1.37 -1.33
N PHE A 168 4.25 0.85 -0.47
CA PHE A 168 4.33 -0.50 0.04
C PHE A 168 3.30 -1.34 -0.71
N ILE A 169 3.74 -2.45 -1.29
CA ILE A 169 2.89 -3.40 -2.01
C ILE A 169 2.92 -4.73 -1.29
N PHE A 170 1.77 -5.26 -0.90
CA PHE A 170 1.64 -6.65 -0.51
C PHE A 170 1.16 -7.47 -1.71
N TRP A 171 1.94 -8.47 -2.10
CA TRP A 171 1.66 -9.33 -3.25
C TRP A 171 1.36 -10.78 -2.86
N GLY A 172 1.38 -11.09 -1.57
CA GLY A 172 1.03 -12.42 -1.05
C GLY A 172 -0.48 -12.71 -0.99
N LEU A 173 -1.34 -12.04 -1.75
CA LEU A 173 -2.77 -12.40 -1.77
C LEU A 173 -2.99 -13.69 -2.56
N ILE A 174 -4.05 -14.43 -2.22
CA ILE A 174 -4.41 -15.63 -2.97
C ILE A 174 -4.87 -15.22 -4.38
N GLY A 175 -4.34 -15.89 -5.40
CA GLY A 175 -4.60 -15.57 -6.80
C GLY A 175 -3.54 -14.64 -7.38
N ASP A 176 -3.93 -13.74 -8.28
CA ASP A 176 -3.06 -12.76 -8.95
C ASP A 176 -3.24 -11.33 -8.42
N GLY A 177 -3.90 -11.20 -7.26
CA GLY A 177 -4.15 -9.93 -6.59
C GLY A 177 -2.92 -9.36 -5.88
N SER A 178 -2.80 -8.04 -5.90
CA SER A 178 -1.87 -7.31 -5.04
C SER A 178 -2.50 -6.00 -4.58
N VAL A 179 -2.15 -5.56 -3.37
CA VAL A 179 -2.65 -4.30 -2.78
C VAL A 179 -1.50 -3.40 -2.40
N ALA A 180 -1.67 -2.10 -2.60
CA ALA A 180 -0.69 -1.09 -2.26
C ALA A 180 -1.27 0.10 -1.51
N VAL A 181 -0.41 0.70 -0.71
CA VAL A 181 -0.54 2.04 -0.14
C VAL A 181 0.67 2.87 -0.54
N SER A 182 0.53 4.19 -0.60
CA SER A 182 1.64 5.10 -0.87
C SER A 182 1.65 6.28 0.08
N PHE A 183 2.82 6.86 0.26
CA PHE A 183 3.06 8.01 1.10
C PHE A 183 4.35 8.70 0.65
N ASP A 184 4.53 9.95 1.08
CA ASP A 184 5.73 10.72 0.77
C ASP A 184 6.72 10.64 1.94
N ILE A 185 8.02 10.54 1.63
CA ILE A 185 9.12 10.60 2.61
C ILE A 185 9.94 11.85 2.30
N ASP A 186 10.27 12.63 3.32
CA ASP A 186 11.23 13.72 3.25
C ASP A 186 12.54 13.33 3.98
N VAL A 187 13.67 13.34 3.26
CA VAL A 187 15.00 12.92 3.72
C VAL A 187 15.92 14.11 3.95
#